data_AF-A0A812ZHU4-F1
#
_entry.id   AF-A0A812ZHU4-F1
#
_cell.length_a   1.000
_cell.length_b   1.000
_cell.length_c   1.000
_cell.angle_alpha   90.00
_cell.angle_beta   90.00
_cell.angle_gamma   90.00
#
_symmetry.space_group_name_H-M   'P 1'
#
loop_
_entity.id
_entity.type
_entity.pdbx_description
1 polymer ?
#
loop_
_entity_poly.entity_id
_entity_poly.type
_entity_poly.pdbx_seq_one_letter_code
_entity_poly.pdbx_strand_id
1 'polypeptide(L)'
;MAFRSAFRAARSGLRYAASRPALATAATTVTGSAVAGFAWAKPSACQTSSLVDVSGLTKVAKTDDVGLLPQPTNPKYKTALVQIYVGSQPFGGSDKSASGHRYDSIPIANGMIASGMSCQLVHYVPEEHDAFIKAMEGFDAIIVRCNPGQINAAGGGQMKFDDAMRGLQKKGKQVWPSPDVMTNMGAKDALCKIADLSIGLPDTLAYYSPEEFAAGFKKTMAFQPRVIKQNRGSSGEGIWIIKLKSGNYCKNFGDRLCSDDEVLEMMEACDNHSETHTVAEFIEFCVNGRNEKSGKWDTIGTGKYLEGGKAAGGQLVDQRFCPRIVEGEVRMNMIGDTCTGIIHKKPKAGGISAVGGTGSVYTFYTPDAPEFKQLSEDFLKTSIPTLMQSLELPSEPLPLWWTADFINADPGKPGTPCTIDKWIVGEFNCSCVGISKCLPAYCKADTPNASFFDIPVKDLMEATYLGNMMGQKALEILDSQGAKLSPGAAKVLTRIEALRGAAKAGVLSSEEAGSMLDKLFDV
;
A
#
# COMPACT_ATOMS: atom_id res chain seq x y z
N MET A 1 1.64 -38.04 35.96
CA MET A 1 1.27 -39.33 35.34
C MET A 1 0.37 -39.04 34.15
N ALA A 2 0.54 -39.80 33.07
CA ALA A 2 -0.25 -39.81 31.83
C ALA A 2 -0.08 -38.61 30.87
N PHE A 3 1.01 -38.62 30.09
CA PHE A 3 1.02 -38.16 28.68
C PHE A 3 2.22 -38.80 27.96
N ARG A 4 2.14 -40.12 27.74
CA ARG A 4 3.02 -40.91 26.84
C ARG A 4 2.24 -42.12 26.36
N SER A 5 1.68 -42.07 25.16
CA SER A 5 1.35 -43.22 24.30
C SER A 5 0.24 -42.85 23.32
N ALA A 6 0.61 -42.44 22.11
CA ALA A 6 -0.09 -42.83 20.87
C ALA A 6 0.61 -42.12 19.71
N PHE A 7 1.68 -42.72 19.18
CA PHE A 7 2.02 -42.70 17.74
C PHE A 7 3.22 -43.65 17.57
N ARG A 8 2.90 -44.95 17.57
CA ARG A 8 3.84 -46.02 17.21
C ARG A 8 3.05 -47.12 16.50
N ALA A 9 2.86 -46.98 15.20
CA ALA A 9 2.65 -48.10 14.27
C ALA A 9 2.93 -47.62 12.84
N ALA A 10 3.48 -48.53 12.03
CA ALA A 10 3.83 -48.41 10.61
C ALA A 10 5.18 -47.74 10.24
N ARG A 11 6.28 -48.32 10.75
CA ARG A 11 7.53 -48.47 9.98
C ARG A 11 7.60 -49.91 9.46
N SER A 12 7.55 -50.12 8.14
CA SER A 12 8.16 -51.28 7.49
C SER A 12 8.25 -51.09 5.97
N GLY A 13 9.46 -51.29 5.45
CA GLY A 13 9.81 -51.43 4.02
C GLY A 13 10.36 -50.14 3.42
N LEU A 14 11.56 -50.05 2.83
CA LEU A 14 12.55 -51.03 2.41
C LEU A 14 13.93 -50.34 2.49
N ARG A 15 14.97 -51.09 2.87
CA ARG A 15 16.38 -50.69 2.77
C ARG A 15 16.80 -50.72 1.29
N TYR A 16 17.60 -49.76 0.83
CA TYR A 16 18.67 -50.07 -0.13
C TYR A 16 19.89 -49.17 0.06
N ALA A 17 21.04 -49.80 -0.18
CA ALA A 17 22.36 -49.44 0.29
C ALA A 17 23.00 -48.26 -0.45
N ALA A 18 23.96 -47.65 0.24
CA ALA A 18 24.96 -46.77 -0.34
C ALA A 18 25.91 -47.54 -1.26
N SER A 19 26.00 -47.12 -2.52
CA SER A 19 27.18 -47.32 -3.35
C SER A 19 27.24 -46.22 -4.42
N ARG A 20 28.28 -45.38 -4.34
CA ARG A 20 28.70 -44.49 -5.44
C ARG A 20 29.50 -45.33 -6.45
N PRO A 21 29.25 -45.19 -7.74
CA PRO A 21 30.31 -45.34 -8.74
C PRO A 21 30.66 -43.98 -9.34
N ALA A 22 31.96 -43.71 -9.39
CA ALA A 22 32.53 -42.73 -10.30
C ALA A 22 32.33 -43.21 -11.74
N LEU A 23 31.98 -42.33 -12.66
CA LEU A 23 32.21 -42.57 -14.08
C LEU A 23 32.72 -41.28 -14.75
N ALA A 24 33.93 -41.39 -15.26
CA ALA A 24 34.59 -40.45 -16.13
C ALA A 24 34.05 -40.54 -17.56
N THR A 25 34.23 -39.45 -18.31
CA THR A 25 34.47 -39.39 -19.77
C THR A 25 33.71 -40.34 -20.68
N ALA A 26 32.76 -39.80 -21.45
CA ALA A 26 32.52 -40.22 -22.83
C ALA A 26 32.04 -39.02 -23.65
N ALA A 27 32.94 -38.51 -24.48
CA ALA A 27 32.62 -37.64 -25.60
C ALA A 27 31.80 -38.45 -26.61
N THR A 28 30.72 -37.89 -27.13
CA THR A 28 30.20 -38.30 -28.44
C THR A 28 29.63 -37.10 -29.16
N THR A 29 30.28 -36.84 -30.28
CA THR A 29 30.01 -35.91 -31.35
C THR A 29 28.58 -36.07 -31.87
N VAL A 30 27.79 -35.00 -31.84
CA VAL A 30 26.63 -34.85 -32.73
C VAL A 30 26.84 -33.56 -33.53
N THR A 31 27.00 -33.76 -34.83
CA THR A 31 27.27 -32.76 -35.85
C THR A 31 26.04 -31.91 -36.16
N GLY A 32 26.21 -30.59 -36.03
CA GLY A 32 25.65 -29.51 -36.86
C GLY A 32 24.16 -29.48 -37.23
N SER A 33 23.43 -28.48 -36.73
CA SER A 33 23.04 -27.33 -37.57
C SER A 33 22.42 -26.18 -36.76
N ALA A 34 22.89 -24.96 -37.06
CA ALA A 34 22.32 -23.64 -36.80
C ALA A 34 22.11 -23.19 -35.33
N VAL A 35 23.20 -22.80 -34.66
CA VAL A 35 23.16 -21.77 -33.61
C VAL A 35 23.92 -20.55 -34.15
N ALA A 36 23.21 -19.46 -34.43
CA ALA A 36 23.83 -18.18 -34.74
C ALA A 36 24.55 -17.67 -33.48
N GLY A 37 25.88 -17.62 -33.53
CA GLY A 37 26.71 -17.18 -32.42
C GLY A 37 26.57 -15.68 -32.18
N PHE A 38 26.12 -15.30 -30.99
CA PHE A 38 26.44 -14.01 -30.40
C PHE A 38 27.89 -14.07 -29.92
N ALA A 39 28.80 -13.44 -30.67
CA ALA A 39 30.16 -13.21 -30.21
C ALA A 39 30.13 -12.16 -29.08
N TRP A 40 30.62 -12.53 -27.89
CA TRP A 40 30.92 -11.57 -26.83
C TRP A 40 32.06 -10.66 -27.28
N ALA A 41 31.76 -9.40 -27.58
CA ALA A 41 32.78 -8.38 -27.73
C ALA A 41 33.53 -8.21 -26.39
N LYS A 42 34.86 -8.25 -26.41
CA LYS A 42 35.66 -7.87 -25.24
C LYS A 42 35.36 -6.40 -24.88
N PRO A 43 35.04 -6.07 -23.62
CA PRO A 43 34.83 -4.68 -23.24
C PRO A 43 36.12 -3.89 -23.44
N SER A 44 36.05 -2.82 -24.23
CA SER A 44 37.08 -1.80 -24.28
C SER A 44 37.22 -1.18 -22.90
N ALA A 45 38.45 -1.01 -22.44
CA ALA A 45 38.74 -0.39 -21.15
C ALA A 45 38.22 1.05 -21.10
N CYS A 46 37.66 1.43 -19.95
CA CYS A 46 37.12 2.75 -19.61
C CYS A 46 35.72 3.07 -20.18
N GLN A 47 34.72 2.26 -19.84
CA GLN A 47 33.35 2.78 -19.69
C GLN A 47 33.15 3.09 -18.21
N THR A 48 32.84 4.35 -17.88
CA THR A 48 32.32 4.74 -16.56
C THR A 48 31.15 3.83 -16.21
N SER A 49 31.16 3.23 -15.01
CA SER A 49 30.06 2.37 -14.55
C SER A 49 28.72 3.04 -14.84
N SER A 50 27.83 2.34 -15.52
CA SER A 50 26.48 2.84 -15.80
C SER A 50 25.62 2.94 -14.55
N LEU A 51 26.09 2.41 -13.42
CA LEU A 51 25.44 2.47 -12.12
C LEU A 51 25.79 3.77 -11.37
N VAL A 52 25.01 4.07 -10.34
CA VAL A 52 25.30 5.18 -9.41
C VAL A 52 26.31 4.69 -8.38
N ASP A 53 27.32 5.51 -8.07
CA ASP A 53 28.27 5.20 -7.00
C ASP A 53 27.57 5.33 -5.63
N VAL A 54 27.44 4.20 -4.95
CA VAL A 54 26.86 4.08 -3.60
C VAL A 54 27.87 3.51 -2.61
N SER A 55 29.16 3.45 -2.99
CA SER A 55 30.22 2.85 -2.17
C SER A 55 30.50 3.62 -0.88
N GLY A 56 30.11 4.89 -0.83
CA GLY A 56 30.16 5.72 0.38
C GLY A 56 29.01 5.49 1.37
N LEU A 57 28.08 4.57 1.09
CA LEU A 57 26.97 4.22 1.97
C LEU A 57 27.20 2.86 2.62
N THR A 58 26.75 2.70 3.87
CA THR A 58 26.83 1.42 4.57
C THR A 58 25.94 0.36 3.90
N LYS A 59 26.54 -0.74 3.45
CA LYS A 59 25.81 -1.94 3.00
C LYS A 59 25.38 -2.76 4.22
N VAL A 60 24.10 -2.63 4.59
CA VAL A 60 23.51 -3.38 5.72
C VAL A 60 23.22 -4.85 5.36
N ALA A 61 23.10 -5.17 4.07
CA ALA A 61 22.82 -6.52 3.63
C ALA A 61 23.90 -7.52 4.11
N LYS A 62 23.48 -8.59 4.81
CA LYS A 62 24.37 -9.58 5.46
C LYS A 62 24.94 -10.61 4.49
N THR A 63 24.30 -10.77 3.35
CA THR A 63 24.76 -11.54 2.20
C THR A 63 24.72 -10.62 0.99
N ASP A 64 25.46 -10.97 -0.07
CA ASP A 64 25.22 -10.32 -1.38
C ASP A 64 23.74 -10.41 -1.76
N ASP A 65 23.29 -9.54 -2.66
CA ASP A 65 21.89 -9.34 -3.05
C ASP A 65 21.34 -10.58 -3.79
N VAL A 66 21.24 -11.70 -3.07
CA VAL A 66 20.96 -13.04 -3.60
C VAL A 66 19.60 -13.06 -4.26
N GLY A 67 19.57 -13.52 -5.51
CA GLY A 67 18.38 -13.54 -6.36
C GLY A 67 18.19 -12.27 -7.19
N LEU A 68 18.96 -11.21 -6.96
CA LEU A 68 18.96 -10.02 -7.81
C LEU A 68 19.59 -10.36 -9.17
N LEU A 69 18.94 -9.95 -10.24
CA LEU A 69 19.43 -10.11 -11.60
C LEU A 69 20.69 -9.24 -11.84
N PRO A 70 21.57 -9.64 -12.77
CA PRO A 70 22.66 -8.78 -13.22
C PRO A 70 22.11 -7.44 -13.75
N GLN A 71 22.76 -6.35 -13.38
CA GLN A 71 22.37 -5.02 -13.86
C GLN A 71 22.63 -4.89 -15.37
N PRO A 72 21.76 -4.20 -16.15
CA PRO A 72 22.03 -3.94 -17.55
C PRO A 72 23.30 -3.10 -17.73
N THR A 73 24.08 -3.37 -18.78
CA THR A 73 25.28 -2.58 -19.08
C THR A 73 24.94 -1.13 -19.44
N ASN A 74 23.83 -0.92 -20.18
CA ASN A 74 23.31 0.39 -20.58
C ASN A 74 21.84 0.51 -20.14
N PRO A 75 21.57 0.75 -18.85
CA PRO A 75 20.21 0.90 -18.36
C PRO A 75 19.57 2.17 -18.94
N LYS A 76 18.29 2.08 -19.33
CA LYS A 76 17.54 3.24 -19.84
C LYS A 76 17.32 4.30 -18.77
N TYR A 77 17.02 3.86 -17.55
CA TYR A 77 16.92 4.68 -16.35
C TYR A 77 17.64 3.99 -15.20
N LYS A 78 18.18 4.79 -14.26
CA LYS A 78 18.80 4.30 -13.04
C LYS A 78 17.81 4.41 -11.88
N THR A 79 17.40 3.30 -11.31
CA THR A 79 16.48 3.27 -10.16
C THR A 79 17.17 2.79 -8.89
N ALA A 80 16.72 3.29 -7.75
CA ALA A 80 17.08 2.78 -6.43
C ALA A 80 15.85 2.18 -5.74
N LEU A 81 15.99 1.00 -5.15
CA LEU A 81 15.02 0.48 -4.17
C LEU A 81 15.58 0.76 -2.78
N VAL A 82 14.97 1.73 -2.11
CA VAL A 82 15.38 2.20 -0.79
C VAL A 82 14.63 1.43 0.28
N GLN A 83 15.34 0.87 1.24
CA GLN A 83 14.75 0.15 2.37
C GLN A 83 15.46 0.54 3.67
N ILE A 84 14.95 0.10 4.82
CA ILE A 84 15.53 0.43 6.12
C ILE A 84 15.64 -0.80 7.00
N TYR A 85 16.68 -0.87 7.83
CA TYR A 85 16.89 -1.92 8.82
C TYR A 85 16.85 -1.32 10.22
N VAL A 86 15.97 -1.83 11.09
CA VAL A 86 15.81 -1.32 12.45
C VAL A 86 16.60 -2.21 13.41
N GLY A 87 17.86 -1.84 13.69
CA GLY A 87 18.79 -2.70 14.45
C GLY A 87 18.32 -3.08 15.86
N SER A 88 17.46 -2.27 16.47
CA SER A 88 16.85 -2.52 17.79
C SER A 88 15.72 -3.56 17.76
N GLN A 89 15.18 -3.89 16.58
CA GLN A 89 14.07 -4.83 16.42
C GLN A 89 14.56 -6.23 16.03
N PRO A 90 13.87 -7.31 16.45
CA PRO A 90 14.15 -8.66 15.99
C PRO A 90 14.25 -8.72 14.46
N PHE A 91 15.31 -9.37 13.97
CA PHE A 91 15.61 -9.52 12.53
C PHE A 91 15.81 -8.21 11.74
N GLY A 92 15.75 -7.03 12.37
CA GLY A 92 15.80 -5.73 11.70
C GLY A 92 14.43 -5.15 11.33
N GLY A 93 13.35 -5.75 11.82
CA GLY A 93 11.97 -5.36 11.54
C GLY A 93 11.07 -6.54 11.18
N SER A 94 9.77 -6.31 11.19
CA SER A 94 8.70 -7.30 10.93
C SER A 94 8.47 -7.63 9.44
N ASP A 95 9.47 -7.38 8.61
CA ASP A 95 9.36 -7.38 7.15
C ASP A 95 10.67 -7.81 6.46
N LYS A 96 11.63 -8.36 7.21
CA LYS A 96 12.99 -8.67 6.71
C LYS A 96 13.21 -10.15 6.43
N SER A 97 14.04 -10.43 5.44
CA SER A 97 14.71 -11.73 5.27
C SER A 97 16.04 -11.76 6.00
N ALA A 98 16.68 -12.93 6.06
CA ALA A 98 17.96 -13.12 6.73
C ALA A 98 19.09 -12.24 6.16
N SER A 99 18.97 -11.85 4.89
CA SER A 99 19.87 -10.89 4.23
C SER A 99 19.76 -9.46 4.80
N GLY A 100 18.68 -9.12 5.51
CA GLY A 100 18.38 -7.76 5.96
C GLY A 100 17.66 -6.90 4.92
N HIS A 101 17.41 -7.41 3.71
CA HIS A 101 16.45 -6.81 2.78
C HIS A 101 15.01 -7.07 3.23
N ARG A 102 14.06 -6.30 2.72
CA ARG A 102 12.67 -6.75 2.76
C ARG A 102 12.50 -8.04 1.99
N TYR A 103 11.59 -8.89 2.47
CA TYR A 103 11.31 -10.20 1.88
C TYR A 103 10.84 -10.15 0.41
N ASP A 104 10.34 -9.00 -0.05
CA ASP A 104 9.85 -8.78 -1.41
C ASP A 104 10.67 -7.81 -2.26
N SER A 105 11.83 -7.31 -1.76
CA SER A 105 12.67 -6.38 -2.51
C SER A 105 13.22 -6.98 -3.81
N ILE A 106 13.58 -8.27 -3.80
CA ILE A 106 14.25 -8.93 -4.93
C ILE A 106 13.34 -9.00 -6.17
N PRO A 107 12.09 -9.51 -6.11
CA PRO A 107 11.20 -9.49 -7.26
C PRO A 107 10.91 -8.09 -7.81
N ILE A 108 10.75 -7.08 -6.94
CA ILE A 108 10.49 -5.70 -7.36
C ILE A 108 11.69 -5.14 -8.13
N ALA A 109 12.90 -5.29 -7.59
CA ALA A 109 14.12 -4.81 -8.24
C ALA A 109 14.39 -5.56 -9.55
N ASN A 110 14.15 -6.88 -9.58
CA ASN A 110 14.26 -7.67 -10.80
C ASN A 110 13.28 -7.24 -11.88
N GLY A 111 12.09 -6.78 -11.51
CA GLY A 111 11.12 -6.20 -12.45
C GLY A 111 11.65 -4.97 -13.18
N MET A 112 12.31 -4.07 -12.45
CA MET A 112 12.97 -2.90 -13.03
C MET A 112 14.10 -3.32 -14.00
N ILE A 113 14.91 -4.30 -13.59
CA ILE A 113 16.01 -4.85 -14.38
C ILE A 113 15.52 -5.51 -15.67
N ALA A 114 14.48 -6.34 -15.56
CA ALA A 114 13.85 -7.01 -16.70
C ALA A 114 13.21 -6.02 -17.69
N SER A 115 12.88 -4.81 -17.23
CA SER A 115 12.37 -3.71 -18.06
C SER A 115 13.46 -2.83 -18.66
N GLY A 116 14.74 -3.23 -18.55
CA GLY A 116 15.88 -2.52 -19.14
C GLY A 116 16.39 -1.33 -18.32
N MET A 117 15.98 -1.19 -17.06
CA MET A 117 16.49 -0.20 -16.10
C MET A 117 17.52 -0.82 -15.16
N SER A 118 18.36 -0.05 -14.49
CA SER A 118 19.14 -0.58 -13.35
C SER A 118 18.34 -0.42 -12.07
N CYS A 119 18.49 -1.34 -11.12
CA CYS A 119 17.89 -1.22 -9.79
C CYS A 119 18.90 -1.61 -8.71
N GLN A 120 19.40 -0.61 -7.98
CA GLN A 120 20.31 -0.80 -6.86
C GLN A 120 19.52 -0.85 -5.55
N LEU A 121 19.74 -1.90 -4.75
CA LEU A 121 19.18 -1.99 -3.41
C LEU A 121 20.02 -1.11 -2.47
N VAL A 122 19.38 -0.16 -1.79
CA VAL A 122 20.07 0.78 -0.90
C VAL A 122 19.36 0.79 0.46
N HIS A 123 20.13 0.64 1.54
CA HIS A 123 19.61 0.85 2.89
C HIS A 123 19.76 2.31 3.29
N TYR A 124 18.69 2.91 3.78
CA TYR A 124 18.74 4.20 4.46
C TYR A 124 19.24 3.99 5.89
N VAL A 125 20.43 4.51 6.18
CA VAL A 125 21.03 4.56 7.51
C VAL A 125 20.90 6.00 8.02
N PRO A 126 20.15 6.26 9.11
CA PRO A 126 19.85 7.63 9.55
C PRO A 126 21.07 8.52 9.76
N GLU A 127 22.16 7.96 10.26
CA GLU A 127 23.43 8.63 10.53
C GLU A 127 24.11 9.13 9.23
N GLU A 128 23.79 8.51 8.09
CA GLU A 128 24.35 8.81 6.77
C GLU A 128 23.41 9.65 5.90
N HIS A 129 22.37 10.27 6.48
CA HIS A 129 21.30 10.94 5.73
C HIS A 129 21.80 11.83 4.58
N ASP A 130 22.75 12.73 4.84
CA ASP A 130 23.21 13.69 3.83
C ASP A 130 23.97 13.00 2.69
N ALA A 131 24.81 12.00 3.02
CA ALA A 131 25.50 11.17 2.02
C ALA A 131 24.52 10.32 1.21
N PHE A 132 23.51 9.75 1.87
CA PHE A 132 22.44 8.98 1.25
C PHE A 132 21.66 9.85 0.24
N ILE A 133 21.18 11.03 0.66
CA ILE A 133 20.44 11.94 -0.24
C ILE A 133 21.33 12.37 -1.41
N LYS A 134 22.63 12.61 -1.17
CA LYS A 134 23.58 12.94 -2.23
C LYS A 134 23.71 11.82 -3.26
N ALA A 135 23.79 10.56 -2.83
CA ALA A 135 23.80 9.42 -3.74
C ALA A 135 22.47 9.29 -4.51
N MET A 136 21.34 9.54 -3.84
CA MET A 136 20.01 9.49 -4.46
C MET A 136 19.83 10.47 -5.64
N GLU A 137 20.57 11.60 -5.66
CA GLU A 137 20.56 12.52 -6.81
C GLU A 137 21.03 11.88 -8.13
N GLY A 138 21.87 10.84 -8.04
CA GLY A 138 22.40 10.11 -9.20
C GLY A 138 21.40 9.17 -9.87
N PHE A 139 20.28 8.85 -9.20
CA PHE A 139 19.22 8.00 -9.73
C PHE A 139 18.16 8.84 -10.44
N ASP A 140 17.45 8.25 -11.40
CA ASP A 140 16.30 8.84 -12.09
C ASP A 140 15.00 8.63 -11.30
N ALA A 141 14.91 7.51 -10.57
CA ALA A 141 13.77 7.20 -9.74
C ALA A 141 14.12 6.42 -8.47
N ILE A 142 13.28 6.56 -7.44
CA ILE A 142 13.47 5.99 -6.12
C ILE A 142 12.20 5.26 -5.70
N ILE A 143 12.31 3.99 -5.36
CA ILE A 143 11.23 3.15 -4.85
C ILE A 143 11.42 3.03 -3.34
N VAL A 144 10.58 3.70 -2.56
CA VAL A 144 10.66 3.70 -1.10
C VAL A 144 9.93 2.49 -0.55
N ARG A 145 10.69 1.62 0.11
CA ARG A 145 10.26 0.41 0.81
C ARG A 145 10.69 0.49 2.28
N CYS A 146 10.45 1.64 2.90
CA CYS A 146 10.60 1.88 4.34
C CYS A 146 9.21 1.94 4.98
N ASN A 147 8.86 1.00 5.88
CA ASN A 147 7.52 0.99 6.49
C ASN A 147 7.38 2.29 7.29
N PRO A 148 6.19 2.90 7.31
CA PRO A 148 5.89 4.00 8.23
C PRO A 148 6.33 3.67 9.67
N GLY A 149 7.03 4.59 10.31
CA GLY A 149 7.55 4.44 11.67
C GLY A 149 8.92 3.76 11.77
N GLN A 150 9.37 2.98 10.78
CA GLN A 150 10.69 2.33 10.85
C GLN A 150 11.85 3.33 10.84
N ILE A 151 11.70 4.47 10.15
CA ILE A 151 12.73 5.53 10.16
C ILE A 151 12.96 6.07 11.57
N ASN A 152 11.88 6.39 12.28
CA ASN A 152 11.96 6.84 13.67
C ASN A 152 12.50 5.72 14.59
N ALA A 153 12.04 4.48 14.40
CA ALA A 153 12.50 3.33 15.19
C ALA A 153 13.99 3.03 15.00
N ALA A 154 14.56 3.39 13.85
CA ALA A 154 15.99 3.31 13.57
C ALA A 154 16.79 4.52 14.08
N GLY A 155 16.16 5.49 14.75
CA GLY A 155 16.82 6.71 15.25
C GLY A 155 16.85 7.87 14.27
N GLY A 156 16.20 7.74 13.11
CA GLY A 156 16.07 8.82 12.12
C GLY A 156 14.86 9.72 12.36
N GLY A 157 14.73 10.76 11.54
CA GLY A 157 13.54 11.63 11.51
C GLY A 157 12.71 11.37 10.25
N GLN A 158 11.48 10.86 10.41
CA GLN A 158 10.56 10.61 9.29
C GLN A 158 10.35 11.87 8.45
N MET A 159 10.06 13.02 9.07
CA MET A 159 9.86 14.29 8.36
C MET A 159 11.12 14.73 7.61
N LYS A 160 12.31 14.55 8.20
CA LYS A 160 13.59 14.87 7.55
C LYS A 160 13.76 14.04 6.26
N PHE A 161 13.44 12.75 6.31
CA PHE A 161 13.47 11.87 5.14
C PHE A 161 12.45 12.29 4.08
N ASP A 162 11.20 12.51 4.50
CA ASP A 162 10.09 12.89 3.60
C ASP A 162 10.38 14.22 2.89
N ASP A 163 10.88 15.24 3.60
CA ASP A 163 11.25 16.53 3.01
C ASP A 163 12.42 16.39 2.03
N ALA A 164 13.38 15.50 2.29
CA ALA A 164 14.47 15.23 1.37
C ALA A 164 13.97 14.51 0.10
N MET A 165 13.04 13.56 0.22
CA MET A 165 12.38 12.91 -0.93
C MET A 165 11.59 13.91 -1.77
N ARG A 166 10.81 14.81 -1.14
CA ARG A 166 10.15 15.94 -1.83
C ARG A 166 11.17 16.84 -2.52
N GLY A 167 12.33 17.07 -1.89
CA GLY A 167 13.44 17.80 -2.48
C GLY A 167 13.99 17.17 -3.76
N LEU A 168 14.05 15.83 -3.81
CA LEU A 168 14.43 15.09 -5.02
C LEU A 168 13.34 15.17 -6.10
N GLN A 169 12.05 15.11 -5.73
CA GLN A 169 10.95 15.34 -6.68
C GLN A 169 11.01 16.73 -7.31
N LYS A 170 11.31 17.78 -6.54
CA LYS A 170 11.52 19.14 -7.07
C LYS A 170 12.68 19.24 -8.05
N LYS A 171 13.63 18.29 -8.01
CA LYS A 171 14.74 18.16 -8.97
C LYS A 171 14.38 17.28 -10.17
N GLY A 172 13.11 16.90 -10.32
CA GLY A 172 12.61 16.09 -11.43
C GLY A 172 12.87 14.59 -11.27
N LYS A 173 13.14 14.10 -10.05
CA LYS A 173 13.29 12.66 -9.77
C LYS A 173 11.96 12.06 -9.37
N GLN A 174 11.63 10.89 -9.90
CA GLN A 174 10.41 10.21 -9.50
C GLN A 174 10.61 9.47 -8.16
N VAL A 175 9.65 9.56 -7.25
CA VAL A 175 9.66 8.83 -5.97
C VAL A 175 8.37 8.04 -5.84
N TRP A 176 8.44 6.74 -5.56
CA TRP A 176 7.27 5.86 -5.44
C TRP A 176 7.22 5.11 -4.10
N PRO A 177 6.07 5.15 -3.39
CA PRO A 177 5.15 6.30 -3.42
C PRO A 177 5.92 7.56 -2.97
N SER A 178 5.47 8.73 -3.40
CA SER A 178 5.96 9.99 -2.82
C SER A 178 5.44 10.16 -1.38
N PRO A 179 6.10 10.99 -0.55
CA PRO A 179 5.60 11.31 0.79
C PRO A 179 4.17 11.86 0.80
N ASP A 180 3.78 12.57 -0.26
CA ASP A 180 2.45 13.16 -0.39
C ASP A 180 1.40 12.11 -0.78
N VAL A 181 1.74 11.15 -1.64
CA VAL A 181 0.91 9.95 -1.88
C VAL A 181 0.74 9.16 -0.59
N MET A 182 1.82 8.91 0.16
CA MET A 182 1.72 8.23 1.46
C MET A 182 0.81 8.96 2.44
N THR A 183 0.88 10.30 2.47
CA THR A 183 0.12 11.12 3.41
C THR A 183 -1.35 11.29 3.02
N ASN A 184 -1.67 11.45 1.72
CA ASN A 184 -3.03 11.76 1.30
C ASN A 184 -3.82 10.52 0.86
N MET A 185 -3.15 9.50 0.32
CA MET A 185 -3.81 8.26 -0.10
C MET A 185 -3.81 7.22 1.02
N GLY A 186 -2.72 7.10 1.77
CA GLY A 186 -2.59 6.10 2.86
C GLY A 186 -3.28 6.49 4.17
N ALA A 187 -3.65 7.76 4.34
CA ALA A 187 -4.36 8.23 5.53
C ALA A 187 -5.87 8.02 5.42
N LYS A 188 -6.58 7.97 6.55
CA LYS A 188 -8.05 7.78 6.53
C LYS A 188 -8.80 8.98 5.95
N ASP A 189 -8.20 10.16 5.93
CA ASP A 189 -8.72 11.35 5.23
C ASP A 189 -9.07 11.08 3.76
N ALA A 190 -8.36 10.13 3.11
CA ALA A 190 -8.66 9.68 1.76
C ALA A 190 -10.14 9.29 1.59
N LEU A 191 -10.76 8.68 2.61
CA LEU A 191 -12.14 8.22 2.57
C LEU A 191 -13.15 9.37 2.48
N CYS A 192 -12.84 10.50 3.12
CA CYS A 192 -13.65 11.72 3.04
C CYS A 192 -13.50 12.36 1.65
N LYS A 193 -12.28 12.38 1.10
CA LYS A 193 -11.96 12.94 -0.22
C LYS A 193 -12.60 12.19 -1.37
N ILE A 194 -12.79 10.88 -1.24
CA ILE A 194 -13.46 10.06 -2.25
C ILE A 194 -14.96 9.87 -2.00
N ALA A 195 -15.56 10.53 -1.01
CA ALA A 195 -16.92 10.25 -0.55
C ALA A 195 -17.98 10.29 -1.68
N ASP A 196 -17.76 11.15 -2.67
CA ASP A 196 -18.65 11.33 -3.83
C ASP A 196 -18.32 10.44 -5.04
N LEU A 197 -17.25 9.64 -4.98
CA LEU A 197 -16.91 8.67 -6.03
C LEU A 197 -17.84 7.44 -6.00
N SER A 198 -17.86 6.65 -7.07
CA SER A 198 -18.63 5.39 -7.12
C SER A 198 -18.18 4.39 -6.06
N ILE A 199 -16.95 4.51 -5.57
CA ILE A 199 -16.37 3.72 -4.48
C ILE A 199 -16.41 4.42 -3.11
N GLY A 200 -17.06 5.58 -3.06
CA GLY A 200 -17.16 6.44 -1.90
C GLY A 200 -18.44 6.22 -1.09
N LEU A 201 -18.44 6.86 0.07
CA LEU A 201 -19.56 6.86 0.99
C LEU A 201 -19.91 8.28 1.43
N PRO A 202 -21.02 8.87 0.92
CA PRO A 202 -21.32 10.30 1.10
C PRO A 202 -21.48 10.75 2.55
N ASP A 203 -21.81 9.83 3.47
CA ASP A 203 -21.94 10.11 4.90
C ASP A 203 -20.67 9.75 5.71
N THR A 204 -19.51 9.91 5.06
CA THR A 204 -18.18 9.88 5.70
C THR A 204 -17.78 11.31 6.07
N LEU A 205 -17.51 11.55 7.35
CA LEU A 205 -17.17 12.86 7.89
C LEU A 205 -15.74 12.88 8.44
N ALA A 206 -15.12 14.06 8.42
CA ALA A 206 -13.85 14.34 9.07
C ALA A 206 -14.05 15.37 10.18
N TYR A 207 -13.37 15.16 11.31
CA TYR A 207 -13.34 16.10 12.42
C TYR A 207 -11.90 16.47 12.74
N TYR A 208 -11.64 17.77 12.92
CA TYR A 208 -10.29 18.30 13.16
C TYR A 208 -10.16 19.00 14.52
N SER A 209 -11.28 19.23 15.22
CA SER A 209 -11.31 19.78 16.57
C SER A 209 -12.16 18.92 17.53
N PRO A 210 -11.88 18.96 18.84
CA PRO A 210 -12.67 18.27 19.85
C PRO A 210 -14.16 18.63 19.81
N GLU A 211 -14.48 19.90 19.56
CA GLU A 211 -15.84 20.42 19.54
C GLU A 211 -16.62 19.89 18.33
N GLU A 212 -16.00 19.92 17.14
CA GLU A 212 -16.58 19.34 15.92
C GLU A 212 -16.81 17.84 16.09
N PHE A 213 -15.83 17.12 16.65
CA PHE A 213 -15.95 15.69 16.89
C PHE A 213 -17.08 15.38 17.87
N ALA A 214 -17.13 16.04 19.03
CA ALA A 214 -18.15 15.78 20.02
C ALA A 214 -19.57 16.05 19.49
N ALA A 215 -19.78 17.18 18.80
CA ALA A 215 -21.08 17.52 18.22
C ALA A 215 -21.45 16.59 17.05
N GLY A 216 -20.51 16.33 16.15
CA GLY A 216 -20.70 15.48 14.98
C GLY A 216 -20.96 14.03 15.36
N PHE A 217 -20.12 13.45 16.22
CA PHE A 217 -20.25 12.07 16.69
C PHE A 217 -21.58 11.82 17.41
N LYS A 218 -21.99 12.72 18.32
CA LYS A 218 -23.30 12.61 18.99
C LYS A 218 -24.45 12.62 17.99
N LYS A 219 -24.33 13.34 16.87
CA LYS A 219 -25.35 13.42 15.82
C LYS A 219 -25.36 12.18 14.92
N THR A 220 -24.19 11.69 14.50
CA THR A 220 -24.09 10.52 13.61
C THR A 220 -24.41 9.23 14.34
N MET A 221 -23.88 9.05 15.56
CA MET A 221 -24.12 7.89 16.41
C MET A 221 -25.60 7.79 16.80
N ALA A 222 -26.27 8.94 16.92
CA ALA A 222 -27.70 8.99 17.18
C ALA A 222 -28.55 8.43 16.04
N PHE A 223 -28.04 8.45 14.81
CA PHE A 223 -28.79 8.06 13.62
C PHE A 223 -28.60 6.58 13.27
N GLN A 224 -27.38 6.05 13.36
CA GLN A 224 -27.07 4.66 12.99
C GLN A 224 -25.69 4.22 13.51
N PRO A 225 -25.39 2.91 13.55
CA PRO A 225 -24.06 2.38 13.85
C PRO A 225 -22.93 3.04 13.04
N ARG A 226 -21.80 3.33 13.70
CA ARG A 226 -20.67 4.07 13.11
C ARG A 226 -19.36 3.29 13.19
N VAL A 227 -18.42 3.68 12.35
CA VAL A 227 -17.01 3.28 12.40
C VAL A 227 -16.18 4.54 12.54
N ILE A 228 -15.55 4.73 13.71
CA ILE A 228 -14.65 5.85 13.99
C ILE A 228 -13.22 5.38 13.77
N LYS A 229 -12.47 6.13 12.97
CA LYS A 229 -11.09 5.78 12.58
C LYS A 229 -10.16 6.94 12.91
N GLN A 230 -9.08 6.66 13.64
CA GLN A 230 -7.96 7.61 13.71
C GLN A 230 -7.31 7.77 12.34
N ASN A 231 -6.77 8.96 12.06
CA ASN A 231 -6.25 9.27 10.72
C ASN A 231 -5.01 8.46 10.33
N ARG A 232 -4.09 8.27 11.29
CA ARG A 232 -2.85 7.51 11.12
C ARG A 232 -2.84 6.36 12.10
N GLY A 233 -2.63 5.15 11.60
CA GLY A 233 -2.60 3.92 12.39
C GLY A 233 -2.33 2.75 11.47
N SER A 234 -1.97 1.60 12.03
CA SER A 234 -1.76 0.37 11.27
C SER A 234 -2.54 -0.76 11.91
N SER A 235 -2.85 -1.78 11.10
CA SER A 235 -3.35 -3.07 11.60
C SER A 235 -4.62 -2.96 12.45
N GLY A 236 -5.50 -2.00 12.16
CA GLY A 236 -6.80 -1.86 12.82
C GLY A 236 -6.80 -1.07 14.13
N GLU A 237 -5.65 -0.58 14.63
CA GLU A 237 -5.59 0.26 15.84
C GLU A 237 -6.36 1.57 15.62
N GLY A 238 -7.16 1.97 16.60
CA GLY A 238 -7.99 3.17 16.58
C GLY A 238 -9.10 3.13 15.52
N ILE A 239 -9.49 1.94 15.06
CA ILE A 239 -10.67 1.71 14.23
C ILE A 239 -11.74 1.04 15.09
N TRP A 240 -12.72 1.84 15.50
CA TRP A 240 -13.78 1.46 16.42
C TRP A 240 -15.08 1.27 15.68
N ILE A 241 -15.65 0.06 15.75
CA ILE A 241 -17.03 -0.21 15.34
C ILE A 241 -17.91 0.05 16.55
N ILE A 242 -18.90 0.93 16.42
CA ILE A 242 -19.66 1.47 17.54
C ILE A 242 -21.16 1.33 17.29
N LYS A 243 -21.87 0.82 18.29
CA LYS A 243 -23.34 0.74 18.33
C LYS A 243 -23.86 1.34 19.63
N LEU A 244 -25.03 1.96 19.60
CA LEU A 244 -25.79 2.26 20.83
C LEU A 244 -26.29 0.94 21.42
N LYS A 245 -25.92 0.66 22.68
CA LYS A 245 -26.31 -0.56 23.40
C LYS A 245 -27.83 -0.68 23.56
N SER A 246 -28.51 0.44 23.73
CA SER A 246 -29.98 0.51 23.83
C SER A 246 -30.68 0.42 22.47
N GLY A 247 -29.95 0.57 21.36
CA GLY A 247 -30.52 0.66 20.02
C GLY A 247 -31.40 1.89 19.78
N ASN A 248 -31.29 2.93 20.60
CA ASN A 248 -32.10 4.15 20.53
C ASN A 248 -31.70 5.07 19.37
N TYR A 249 -31.86 4.61 18.13
CA TYR A 249 -31.56 5.37 16.92
C TYR A 249 -32.73 6.25 16.49
N CYS A 250 -32.47 7.47 16.03
CA CYS A 250 -33.50 8.33 15.44
C CYS A 250 -33.78 7.98 13.98
N LYS A 251 -34.99 8.33 13.51
CA LYS A 251 -35.43 7.98 12.15
C LYS A 251 -34.74 8.81 11.06
N ASN A 252 -34.55 10.11 11.30
CA ASN A 252 -33.86 10.98 10.35
C ASN A 252 -32.61 11.57 10.98
N PHE A 253 -31.59 11.78 10.13
CA PHE A 253 -30.33 12.36 10.56
C PHE A 253 -30.53 13.75 11.17
N GLY A 254 -30.11 13.91 12.43
CA GLY A 254 -30.21 15.18 13.16
C GLY A 254 -31.48 15.37 14.00
N ASP A 255 -32.43 14.43 13.98
CA ASP A 255 -33.62 14.47 14.86
C ASP A 255 -33.26 14.40 16.36
N ARG A 256 -32.07 13.86 16.67
CA ARG A 256 -31.55 13.64 18.02
C ARG A 256 -30.03 13.81 18.03
N LEU A 257 -29.50 14.14 19.21
CA LEU A 257 -28.10 13.96 19.58
C LEU A 257 -28.04 12.94 20.72
N CYS A 258 -27.01 12.08 20.75
CA CYS A 258 -26.78 11.22 21.91
C CYS A 258 -26.51 12.06 23.17
N SER A 259 -27.06 11.64 24.32
CA SER A 259 -26.62 12.18 25.61
C SER A 259 -25.30 11.54 26.05
N ASP A 260 -24.61 12.20 26.97
CA ASP A 260 -23.28 11.81 27.44
C ASP A 260 -23.25 10.45 28.16
N ASP A 261 -24.36 10.08 28.78
CA ASP A 261 -24.56 8.85 29.56
C ASP A 261 -25.02 7.64 28.72
N GLU A 262 -25.35 7.84 27.44
CA GLU A 262 -25.71 6.73 26.58
C GLU A 262 -24.54 5.76 26.40
N VAL A 263 -24.85 4.47 26.51
CA VAL A 263 -23.84 3.41 26.50
C VAL A 263 -23.59 2.89 25.09
N LEU A 264 -22.33 2.81 24.73
CA LEU A 264 -21.78 2.29 23.49
C LEU A 264 -21.35 0.83 23.69
N GLU A 265 -21.71 -0.02 22.74
CA GLU A 265 -21.10 -1.33 22.53
C GLU A 265 -20.06 -1.15 21.40
N MET A 266 -18.81 -1.43 21.71
CA MET A 266 -17.67 -1.11 20.85
C MET A 266 -16.84 -2.36 20.54
N MET A 267 -16.25 -2.41 19.36
CA MET A 267 -15.25 -3.39 18.98
C MET A 267 -14.09 -2.71 18.26
N GLU A 268 -12.85 -2.96 18.68
CA GLU A 268 -11.67 -2.47 17.96
C GLU A 268 -11.25 -3.46 16.88
N ALA A 269 -10.93 -2.95 15.69
CA ALA A 269 -10.58 -3.80 14.55
C ALA A 269 -9.19 -4.45 14.67
N CYS A 270 -8.33 -4.01 15.59
CA CYS A 270 -6.96 -4.48 15.72
C CYS A 270 -6.87 -5.96 16.16
N ASP A 271 -7.77 -6.39 17.05
CA ASP A 271 -7.81 -7.74 17.60
C ASP A 271 -9.24 -8.28 17.85
N ASN A 272 -10.28 -7.50 17.51
CA ASN A 272 -11.70 -7.80 17.75
C ASN A 272 -12.12 -7.85 19.23
N HIS A 273 -11.36 -7.29 20.17
CA HIS A 273 -11.88 -7.18 21.54
C HIS A 273 -13.08 -6.23 21.59
N SER A 274 -13.97 -6.49 22.55
CA SER A 274 -15.15 -5.67 22.79
C SER A 274 -14.96 -4.82 24.05
N GLU A 275 -15.37 -3.56 23.99
CA GLU A 275 -15.42 -2.65 25.14
C GLU A 275 -16.81 -2.05 25.30
N THR A 276 -17.11 -1.51 26.48
CA THR A 276 -18.37 -0.81 26.76
C THR A 276 -18.06 0.49 27.49
N HIS A 277 -18.43 1.61 26.86
CA HIS A 277 -18.18 2.96 27.37
C HIS A 277 -19.40 3.83 27.16
N THR A 278 -19.50 4.90 27.94
CA THR A 278 -20.43 5.99 27.66
C THR A 278 -19.97 6.84 26.48
N VAL A 279 -20.87 7.60 25.88
CA VAL A 279 -20.55 8.60 24.84
C VAL A 279 -19.50 9.59 25.37
N ALA A 280 -19.63 10.06 26.61
CA ALA A 280 -18.66 10.97 27.21
C ALA A 280 -17.26 10.34 27.37
N GLU A 281 -17.17 9.11 27.88
CA GLU A 281 -15.89 8.40 28.04
C GLU A 281 -15.17 8.21 26.70
N PHE A 282 -15.90 7.84 25.64
CA PHE A 282 -15.30 7.66 24.32
C PHE A 282 -14.84 8.98 23.70
N ILE A 283 -15.63 10.06 23.84
CA ILE A 283 -15.22 11.38 23.38
C ILE A 283 -13.95 11.83 24.12
N GLU A 284 -13.92 11.69 25.44
CA GLU A 284 -12.77 12.03 26.27
C GLU A 284 -11.53 11.21 25.89
N PHE A 285 -11.67 9.91 25.65
CA PHE A 285 -10.58 9.06 25.18
C PHE A 285 -10.02 9.52 23.84
N CYS A 286 -10.88 9.83 22.88
CA CYS A 286 -10.47 10.32 21.56
C CYS A 286 -9.76 11.68 21.62
N VAL A 287 -10.14 12.56 22.55
CA VAL A 287 -9.60 13.91 22.65
C VAL A 287 -8.35 13.96 23.55
N ASN A 288 -8.47 13.42 24.76
CA ASN A 288 -7.50 13.56 25.85
C ASN A 288 -6.82 12.24 26.24
N GLY A 289 -7.18 11.13 25.60
CA GLY A 289 -6.59 9.83 25.86
C GLY A 289 -7.04 9.24 27.17
N ARG A 290 -6.27 8.25 27.64
CA ARG A 290 -6.54 7.57 28.90
C ARG A 290 -6.31 8.49 30.09
N ASN A 291 -7.38 8.76 30.82
CA ASN A 291 -7.38 9.48 32.08
C ASN A 291 -8.56 9.03 32.96
N GLU A 292 -8.74 9.63 34.13
CA GLU A 292 -9.83 9.27 35.05
C GLU A 292 -11.22 9.44 34.43
N LYS A 293 -11.41 10.46 33.58
CA LYS A 293 -12.70 10.78 32.93
C LYS A 293 -13.02 9.91 31.73
N SER A 294 -12.01 9.40 31.03
CA SER A 294 -12.20 8.47 29.92
C SER A 294 -12.57 7.06 30.39
N GLY A 295 -12.43 6.76 31.68
CA GLY A 295 -12.60 5.40 32.20
C GLY A 295 -11.38 4.49 31.90
N LYS A 296 -11.57 3.18 32.10
CA LYS A 296 -10.52 2.16 31.91
C LYS A 296 -10.66 1.53 30.53
N TRP A 297 -9.57 1.47 29.77
CA TRP A 297 -9.52 0.96 28.40
C TRP A 297 -8.63 -0.26 28.29
N ASP A 298 -9.13 -1.31 27.63
CA ASP A 298 -8.42 -2.57 27.39
C ASP A 298 -7.57 -2.54 26.11
N THR A 299 -7.92 -1.68 25.14
CA THR A 299 -7.14 -1.44 23.92
C THR A 299 -5.64 -1.24 24.20
N ILE A 300 -4.79 -1.47 23.19
CA ILE A 300 -3.39 -1.07 23.21
C ILE A 300 -3.19 0.41 22.82
N GLY A 301 -4.18 1.03 22.17
CA GLY A 301 -4.12 2.40 21.66
C GLY A 301 -4.24 3.45 22.76
N THR A 302 -3.56 4.58 22.62
CA THR A 302 -3.49 5.60 23.68
C THR A 302 -4.64 6.62 23.67
N GLY A 303 -5.45 6.63 22.61
CA GLY A 303 -6.46 7.67 22.34
C GLY A 303 -5.82 8.92 21.76
N LYS A 304 -6.33 10.12 22.11
CA LYS A 304 -5.76 11.42 21.70
C LYS A 304 -5.61 11.62 20.19
N TYR A 305 -6.57 11.13 19.41
CA TYR A 305 -6.52 11.11 17.96
C TYR A 305 -6.53 12.51 17.30
N LEU A 306 -6.78 13.57 18.08
CA LEU A 306 -6.74 14.97 17.65
C LEU A 306 -5.51 15.74 18.17
N GLU A 307 -4.59 15.10 18.89
CA GLU A 307 -3.42 15.75 19.48
C GLU A 307 -2.51 16.40 18.42
N GLY A 308 -1.99 17.59 18.73
CA GLY A 308 -1.17 18.39 17.81
C GLY A 308 -1.97 19.08 16.68
N GLY A 309 -3.28 18.81 16.58
CA GLY A 309 -4.17 19.43 15.60
C GLY A 309 -3.91 18.98 14.16
N LYS A 310 -4.66 19.57 13.22
CA LYS A 310 -4.64 19.20 11.79
C LYS A 310 -3.23 19.20 11.17
N ALA A 311 -2.38 20.16 11.55
CA ALA A 311 -1.01 20.27 11.04
C ALA A 311 -0.13 19.08 11.45
N ALA A 312 -0.36 18.49 12.63
CA ALA A 312 0.30 17.28 13.09
C ALA A 312 -0.39 15.98 12.59
N GLY A 313 -1.46 16.11 11.81
CA GLY A 313 -2.27 14.99 11.31
C GLY A 313 -3.41 14.57 12.25
N GLY A 314 -3.66 15.32 13.33
CA GLY A 314 -4.77 15.09 14.26
C GLY A 314 -6.12 15.22 13.55
N GLN A 315 -6.84 14.11 13.46
CA GLN A 315 -8.09 13.99 12.74
C GLN A 315 -8.79 12.67 13.10
N LEU A 316 -10.13 12.72 13.12
CA LEU A 316 -10.99 11.54 13.18
C LEU A 316 -11.86 11.44 11.94
N VAL A 317 -11.99 10.22 11.42
CA VAL A 317 -12.92 9.90 10.34
C VAL A 317 -14.10 9.12 10.90
N ASP A 318 -15.30 9.56 10.54
CA ASP A 318 -16.56 8.98 10.99
C ASP A 318 -17.35 8.49 9.78
N GLN A 319 -17.42 7.17 9.65
CA GLN A 319 -18.04 6.48 8.51
C GLN A 319 -19.22 5.62 9.01
N ARG A 320 -20.27 5.44 8.21
CA ARG A 320 -21.34 4.51 8.60
C ARG A 320 -20.81 3.08 8.66
N PHE A 321 -21.32 2.31 9.61
CA PHE A 321 -21.04 0.89 9.65
C PHE A 321 -21.78 0.17 8.52
N CYS A 322 -21.04 -0.61 7.72
CA CYS A 322 -21.58 -1.45 6.66
C CYS A 322 -21.70 -2.90 7.18
N PRO A 323 -22.92 -3.43 7.43
CA PRO A 323 -23.09 -4.69 8.15
C PRO A 323 -22.55 -5.91 7.41
N ARG A 324 -22.41 -5.84 6.08
CA ARG A 324 -21.86 -6.92 5.25
C ARG A 324 -20.37 -7.16 5.46
N ILE A 325 -19.67 -6.35 6.26
CA ILE A 325 -18.25 -6.60 6.59
C ILE A 325 -18.01 -8.00 7.19
N VAL A 326 -19.01 -8.59 7.88
CA VAL A 326 -18.94 -9.96 8.41
C VAL A 326 -18.94 -11.04 7.31
N GLU A 327 -19.37 -10.69 6.09
CA GLU A 327 -19.28 -11.55 4.91
C GLU A 327 -17.89 -11.50 4.28
N GLY A 328 -17.11 -10.47 4.60
CA GLY A 328 -15.72 -10.30 4.25
C GLY A 328 -15.43 -9.02 3.47
N GLU A 329 -14.18 -8.60 3.56
CA GLU A 329 -13.63 -7.48 2.82
C GLU A 329 -12.98 -7.98 1.52
N VAL A 330 -13.10 -7.21 0.45
CA VAL A 330 -12.51 -7.53 -0.86
C VAL A 330 -11.32 -6.61 -1.10
N ARG A 331 -10.11 -7.16 -1.12
CA ARG A 331 -8.89 -6.42 -1.46
C ARG A 331 -8.58 -6.58 -2.94
N MET A 332 -8.45 -5.47 -3.64
CA MET A 332 -7.89 -5.42 -4.99
C MET A 332 -6.41 -5.06 -4.92
N ASN A 333 -5.56 -5.92 -5.47
CA ASN A 333 -4.13 -5.67 -5.61
C ASN A 333 -3.88 -4.91 -6.91
N MET A 334 -3.18 -3.79 -6.80
CA MET A 334 -3.05 -2.81 -7.87
C MET A 334 -1.58 -2.53 -8.19
N ILE A 335 -1.27 -2.44 -9.49
CA ILE A 335 -0.01 -1.92 -10.02
C ILE A 335 -0.36 -0.74 -10.92
N GLY A 336 -0.08 0.48 -10.47
CA GLY A 336 -0.61 1.68 -11.12
C GLY A 336 -2.13 1.62 -11.18
N ASP A 337 -2.67 1.65 -12.39
CA ASP A 337 -4.10 1.57 -12.73
C ASP A 337 -4.62 0.13 -12.95
N THR A 338 -3.75 -0.88 -12.89
CA THR A 338 -4.06 -2.25 -13.27
C THR A 338 -4.33 -3.14 -12.05
N CYS A 339 -5.48 -3.80 -12.00
CA CYS A 339 -5.78 -4.83 -10.99
C CYS A 339 -5.10 -6.16 -11.37
N THR A 340 -4.30 -6.71 -10.47
CA THR A 340 -3.52 -7.93 -10.70
C THR A 340 -4.03 -9.14 -9.92
N GLY A 341 -4.93 -8.92 -8.97
CA GLY A 341 -5.59 -10.00 -8.23
C GLY A 341 -6.56 -9.47 -7.20
N ILE A 342 -7.52 -10.32 -6.83
CA ILE A 342 -8.54 -10.00 -5.85
C ILE A 342 -8.43 -11.00 -4.69
N ILE A 343 -8.54 -10.50 -3.46
CA ILE A 343 -8.50 -11.31 -2.25
C ILE A 343 -9.76 -11.03 -1.44
N HIS A 344 -10.62 -12.04 -1.28
CA HIS A 344 -11.72 -11.97 -0.33
C HIS A 344 -11.24 -12.44 1.04
N LYS A 345 -11.31 -11.55 2.03
CA LYS A 345 -10.86 -11.72 3.41
C LYS A 345 -12.07 -11.81 4.32
N LYS A 346 -12.47 -13.04 4.67
CA LYS A 346 -13.63 -13.28 5.52
C LYS A 346 -13.22 -13.41 6.99
N PRO A 347 -13.76 -12.59 7.92
CA PRO A 347 -13.51 -12.73 9.35
C PRO A 347 -13.81 -14.14 9.86
N LYS A 348 -13.15 -14.54 10.94
CA LYS A 348 -13.54 -15.74 11.70
C LYS A 348 -14.99 -15.59 12.16
N ALA A 349 -15.73 -16.70 12.26
CA ALA A 349 -17.11 -16.67 12.77
C ALA A 349 -17.19 -15.95 14.14
N GLY A 350 -18.07 -14.96 14.23
CA GLY A 350 -18.23 -14.08 15.40
C GLY A 350 -17.33 -12.84 15.41
N GLY A 351 -16.34 -12.74 14.51
CA GLY A 351 -15.51 -11.56 14.32
C GLY A 351 -16.06 -10.60 13.26
N ILE A 352 -15.57 -9.36 13.28
CA ILE A 352 -15.95 -8.31 12.32
C ILE A 352 -14.72 -7.86 11.50
N SER A 353 -13.52 -7.90 12.06
CA SER A 353 -12.27 -7.55 11.38
C SER A 353 -11.60 -8.76 10.73
N ALA A 354 -11.08 -8.54 9.51
CA ALA A 354 -10.30 -9.54 8.78
C ALA A 354 -8.77 -9.30 8.81
N VAL A 355 -8.29 -8.49 9.76
CA VAL A 355 -6.85 -8.19 9.94
C VAL A 355 -6.04 -9.48 10.13
N GLY A 356 -4.79 -9.49 9.66
CA GLY A 356 -3.91 -10.65 9.75
C GLY A 356 -3.76 -11.16 11.20
N GLY A 357 -3.84 -12.48 11.40
CA GLY A 357 -3.74 -13.11 12.73
C GLY A 357 -5.07 -13.33 13.46
N THR A 358 -6.18 -12.77 12.98
CA THR A 358 -7.52 -12.92 13.58
C THR A 358 -8.22 -14.26 13.30
N GLY A 359 -7.57 -15.16 12.53
CA GLY A 359 -8.16 -16.43 12.10
C GLY A 359 -9.09 -16.31 10.87
N SER A 360 -8.95 -15.24 10.10
CA SER A 360 -9.70 -14.99 8.87
C SER A 360 -9.38 -15.99 7.76
N VAL A 361 -10.36 -16.24 6.89
CA VAL A 361 -10.24 -17.11 5.72
C VAL A 361 -9.99 -16.23 4.48
N TYR A 362 -9.01 -16.61 3.67
CA TYR A 362 -8.59 -15.86 2.49
C TYR A 362 -8.92 -16.68 1.23
N THR A 363 -9.61 -16.06 0.29
CA THR A 363 -9.88 -16.65 -1.03
C THR A 363 -9.33 -15.73 -2.11
N PHE A 364 -8.59 -16.32 -3.06
CA PHE A 364 -7.88 -15.59 -4.10
C PHE A 364 -8.60 -15.77 -5.43
N TYR A 365 -8.79 -14.66 -6.14
CA TYR A 365 -9.51 -14.58 -7.40
C TYR A 365 -8.65 -13.85 -8.44
N THR A 366 -8.88 -14.17 -9.70
CA THR A 366 -8.33 -13.41 -10.83
C THR A 366 -9.04 -12.05 -10.96
N PRO A 367 -8.42 -11.05 -11.60
CA PRO A 367 -9.04 -9.72 -11.79
C PRO A 367 -10.38 -9.73 -12.55
N ASP A 368 -10.62 -10.75 -13.36
CA ASP A 368 -11.81 -10.94 -14.20
C ASP A 368 -12.89 -11.82 -13.55
N ALA A 369 -12.74 -12.16 -12.27
CA ALA A 369 -13.70 -12.99 -11.53
C ALA A 369 -15.13 -12.39 -11.61
N PRO A 370 -16.13 -13.17 -12.11
CA PRO A 370 -17.47 -12.66 -12.38
C PRO A 370 -18.19 -12.14 -11.13
N GLU A 371 -17.85 -12.67 -9.95
CA GLU A 371 -18.41 -12.26 -8.66
C GLU A 371 -18.10 -10.82 -8.29
N PHE A 372 -16.99 -10.26 -8.80
CA PHE A 372 -16.55 -8.89 -8.52
C PHE A 372 -16.60 -7.99 -9.75
N LYS A 373 -17.30 -8.41 -10.82
CA LYS A 373 -17.34 -7.67 -12.08
C LYS A 373 -17.81 -6.22 -11.90
N GLN A 374 -18.93 -6.01 -11.20
CA GLN A 374 -19.47 -4.66 -10.99
C GLN A 374 -18.52 -3.78 -10.19
N LEU A 375 -17.95 -4.31 -9.10
CA LEU A 375 -16.91 -3.64 -8.33
C LEU A 375 -15.71 -3.26 -9.22
N SER A 376 -15.21 -4.19 -10.04
CA SER A 376 -14.10 -3.93 -10.98
C SER A 376 -14.47 -2.85 -11.99
N GLU A 377 -15.71 -2.81 -12.50
CA GLU A 377 -16.16 -1.78 -13.44
C GLU A 377 -16.26 -0.40 -12.77
N ASP A 378 -16.91 -0.32 -11.61
CA ASP A 378 -17.06 0.92 -10.85
C ASP A 378 -15.72 1.48 -10.39
N PHE A 379 -14.80 0.61 -9.99
CA PHE A 379 -13.49 1.03 -9.53
C PHE A 379 -12.56 1.37 -10.69
N LEU A 380 -12.28 0.40 -11.57
CA LEU A 380 -11.21 0.53 -12.57
C LEU A 380 -11.60 1.47 -13.73
N LYS A 381 -12.87 1.46 -14.14
CA LYS A 381 -13.31 2.29 -15.28
C LYS A 381 -13.79 3.67 -14.84
N THR A 382 -14.40 3.77 -13.66
CA THR A 382 -15.06 5.02 -13.23
C THR A 382 -14.25 5.80 -12.21
N SER A 383 -13.71 5.14 -11.17
CA SER A 383 -13.01 5.86 -10.08
C SER A 383 -11.52 6.06 -10.32
N ILE A 384 -10.79 5.07 -10.83
CA ILE A 384 -9.34 5.14 -11.08
C ILE A 384 -8.93 6.38 -11.90
N PRO A 385 -9.61 6.75 -13.01
CA PRO A 385 -9.23 7.90 -13.81
C PRO A 385 -9.22 9.24 -13.05
N THR A 386 -10.06 9.40 -12.02
CA THR A 386 -10.19 10.63 -11.24
C THR A 386 -9.73 10.49 -9.80
N LEU A 387 -9.21 9.33 -9.40
CA LEU A 387 -8.85 9.02 -8.01
C LEU A 387 -7.78 9.99 -7.50
N MET A 388 -6.67 10.12 -8.23
CA MET A 388 -5.55 10.99 -7.81
C MET A 388 -5.96 12.46 -7.74
N GLN A 389 -6.84 12.92 -8.64
CA GLN A 389 -7.41 14.25 -8.56
C GLN A 389 -8.27 14.44 -7.30
N SER A 390 -9.11 13.46 -6.97
CA SER A 390 -9.97 13.49 -5.79
C SER A 390 -9.15 13.47 -4.49
N LEU A 391 -8.01 12.78 -4.51
CA LEU A 391 -7.04 12.75 -3.41
C LEU A 391 -6.16 14.00 -3.33
N GLU A 392 -6.41 15.02 -4.17
CA GLU A 392 -5.63 16.27 -4.26
C GLU A 392 -4.18 16.06 -4.70
N LEU A 393 -3.95 15.04 -5.53
CA LEU A 393 -2.64 14.65 -6.05
C LEU A 393 -2.63 14.50 -7.60
N PRO A 394 -3.16 15.46 -8.39
CA PRO A 394 -3.36 15.27 -9.82
C PRO A 394 -2.06 15.07 -10.64
N SER A 395 -0.91 15.48 -10.10
CA SER A 395 0.39 15.33 -10.75
C SER A 395 1.17 14.09 -10.33
N GLU A 396 0.69 13.36 -9.31
CA GLU A 396 1.35 12.15 -8.84
C GLU A 396 0.82 10.91 -9.58
N PRO A 397 1.70 9.99 -10.00
CA PRO A 397 1.24 8.72 -10.54
C PRO A 397 0.62 7.87 -9.43
N LEU A 398 -0.27 6.94 -9.82
CA LEU A 398 -0.68 5.86 -8.93
C LEU A 398 0.55 5.04 -8.49
N PRO A 399 0.56 4.49 -7.24
CA PRO A 399 1.69 3.71 -6.76
C PRO A 399 1.98 2.48 -7.63
N LEU A 400 3.25 2.06 -7.68
CA LEU A 400 3.64 0.83 -8.39
C LEU A 400 3.07 -0.44 -7.75
N TRP A 401 2.80 -0.42 -6.44
CA TRP A 401 2.19 -1.53 -5.73
C TRP A 401 1.37 -1.02 -4.55
N TRP A 402 0.06 -1.20 -4.63
CA TRP A 402 -0.88 -0.72 -3.63
C TRP A 402 -2.14 -1.58 -3.61
N THR A 403 -3.00 -1.37 -2.62
CA THR A 403 -4.29 -2.06 -2.52
C THR A 403 -5.42 -1.12 -2.20
N ALA A 404 -6.61 -1.48 -2.64
CA ALA A 404 -7.88 -0.90 -2.22
C ALA A 404 -8.72 -2.00 -1.57
N ASP A 405 -9.19 -1.75 -0.36
CA ASP A 405 -9.94 -2.71 0.45
C ASP A 405 -11.41 -2.28 0.50
N PHE A 406 -12.30 -3.12 0.01
CA PHE A 406 -13.70 -2.83 -0.24
C PHE A 406 -14.65 -3.58 0.69
N ILE A 407 -15.73 -2.90 1.05
CA ILE A 407 -16.83 -3.45 1.85
C ILE A 407 -18.11 -3.26 1.05
N ASN A 408 -18.97 -4.28 1.01
CA ASN A 408 -20.30 -4.11 0.42
C ASN A 408 -21.16 -3.23 1.36
N ALA A 409 -21.70 -2.15 0.84
CA ALA A 409 -22.45 -1.13 1.57
C ALA A 409 -23.96 -1.41 1.66
N ASP A 410 -24.41 -2.59 1.20
CA ASP A 410 -25.79 -3.04 1.33
C ASP A 410 -26.23 -3.05 2.80
N PRO A 411 -27.33 -2.37 3.16
CA PRO A 411 -27.80 -2.28 4.54
C PRO A 411 -28.58 -3.52 5.00
N GLY A 412 -28.84 -4.46 4.10
CA GLY A 412 -29.58 -5.68 4.36
C GLY A 412 -28.88 -6.62 5.33
N LYS A 413 -29.65 -7.60 5.83
CA LYS A 413 -29.17 -8.55 6.84
C LYS A 413 -28.05 -9.44 6.26
N PRO A 414 -26.88 -9.54 6.92
CA PRO A 414 -25.84 -10.45 6.49
C PRO A 414 -26.32 -11.90 6.29
N GLY A 415 -25.82 -12.56 5.25
CA GLY A 415 -26.23 -13.91 4.84
C GLY A 415 -27.49 -13.96 3.96
N THR A 416 -28.11 -12.82 3.65
CA THR A 416 -29.18 -12.72 2.65
C THR A 416 -28.64 -12.14 1.33
N PRO A 417 -29.30 -12.35 0.18
CA PRO A 417 -28.88 -11.69 -1.06
C PRO A 417 -28.75 -10.16 -0.89
N CYS A 418 -27.72 -9.57 -1.50
CA CYS A 418 -27.61 -8.12 -1.54
C CYS A 418 -28.74 -7.54 -2.42
N THR A 419 -29.31 -6.45 -1.95
CA THR A 419 -30.33 -5.64 -2.63
C THR A 419 -29.71 -4.53 -3.47
N ILE A 420 -28.49 -4.12 -3.14
CA ILE A 420 -27.66 -3.21 -3.93
C ILE A 420 -26.26 -3.80 -4.10
N ASP A 421 -25.66 -3.60 -5.26
CA ASP A 421 -24.27 -3.99 -5.53
C ASP A 421 -23.36 -2.75 -5.41
N LYS A 422 -23.30 -2.19 -4.21
CA LYS A 422 -22.53 -0.97 -3.90
C LYS A 422 -21.33 -1.36 -3.05
N TRP A 423 -20.13 -1.15 -3.57
CA TRP A 423 -18.89 -1.39 -2.86
C TRP A 423 -18.23 -0.06 -2.51
N ILE A 424 -17.70 0.03 -1.29
CA ILE A 424 -17.04 1.24 -0.80
C ILE A 424 -15.67 0.92 -0.25
N VAL A 425 -14.72 1.83 -0.45
CA VAL A 425 -13.37 1.67 0.09
C VAL A 425 -13.39 1.90 1.61
N GLY A 426 -12.88 0.92 2.34
CA GLY A 426 -12.58 1.02 3.77
C GLY A 426 -11.17 1.54 4.06
N GLU A 427 -10.22 1.28 3.15
CA GLU A 427 -8.82 1.70 3.23
C GLU A 427 -8.09 1.59 1.86
N PHE A 428 -7.14 2.48 1.61
CA PHE A 428 -6.06 2.26 0.66
C PHE A 428 -4.77 1.95 1.39
N ASN A 429 -4.00 0.97 0.90
CA ASN A 429 -2.64 0.74 1.35
C ASN A 429 -1.68 1.05 0.20
N CYS A 430 -0.93 2.14 0.28
CA CYS A 430 -0.03 2.60 -0.80
C CYS A 430 1.44 2.63 -0.41
N SER A 431 1.77 2.34 0.85
CA SER A 431 3.15 2.29 1.35
C SER A 431 3.51 0.87 1.78
N CYS A 432 4.59 0.35 1.21
CA CYS A 432 5.20 -0.90 1.65
C CYS A 432 4.27 -2.13 1.73
N VAL A 433 3.24 -2.17 0.88
CA VAL A 433 2.38 -3.35 0.73
C VAL A 433 3.27 -4.56 0.42
N GLY A 434 3.07 -5.63 1.18
CA GLY A 434 3.80 -6.88 1.00
C GLY A 434 3.33 -7.66 -0.22
N ILE A 435 4.27 -8.24 -0.98
CA ILE A 435 3.92 -9.30 -1.94
C ILE A 435 3.72 -10.59 -1.14
N SER A 436 2.46 -11.01 -0.93
CA SER A 436 2.12 -12.15 -0.07
C SER A 436 2.80 -13.46 -0.48
N LYS A 437 3.10 -13.60 -1.78
CA LYS A 437 3.84 -14.73 -2.36
C LYS A 437 5.30 -14.82 -1.89
N CYS A 438 5.84 -13.74 -1.34
CA CYS A 438 7.19 -13.70 -0.79
C CYS A 438 7.22 -13.92 0.74
N LEU A 439 6.07 -14.13 1.40
CA LEU A 439 6.02 -14.39 2.85
C LEU A 439 6.87 -15.57 3.35
N PRO A 440 7.13 -16.64 2.58
CA PRO A 440 8.06 -17.69 3.01
C PRO A 440 9.50 -17.20 3.23
N ALA A 441 9.90 -16.07 2.64
CA ALA A 441 11.22 -15.44 2.84
C ALA A 441 11.26 -14.53 4.07
N TYR A 442 10.17 -14.32 4.79
CA TYR A 442 10.08 -13.44 5.95
C TYR A 442 10.57 -14.14 7.23
N CYS A 443 11.59 -13.56 7.87
CA CYS A 443 12.15 -14.06 9.13
C CYS A 443 11.16 -13.95 10.29
N LYS A 444 11.01 -15.06 11.02
CA LYS A 444 10.24 -15.15 12.27
C LYS A 444 11.03 -15.93 13.30
N ALA A 445 10.55 -15.98 14.54
CA ALA A 445 11.19 -16.74 15.61
C ALA A 445 11.40 -18.23 15.26
N ASP A 446 10.47 -18.83 14.52
CA ASP A 446 10.53 -20.23 14.06
C ASP A 446 11.30 -20.43 12.74
N THR A 447 11.51 -19.36 11.98
CA THR A 447 12.18 -19.33 10.67
C THR A 447 13.21 -18.19 10.62
N PRO A 448 14.19 -18.14 11.53
CA PRO A 448 15.07 -16.98 11.71
C PRO A 448 16.03 -16.75 10.54
N ASN A 449 16.22 -17.77 9.70
CA ASN A 449 17.10 -17.76 8.54
C ASN A 449 16.33 -17.76 7.21
N ALA A 450 15.03 -17.41 7.23
CA ALA A 450 14.22 -17.34 6.02
C ALA A 450 14.83 -16.40 4.97
N SER A 451 14.77 -16.81 3.72
CA SER A 451 15.51 -16.22 2.61
C SER A 451 14.70 -16.27 1.32
N PHE A 452 15.19 -15.58 0.29
CA PHE A 452 14.61 -15.62 -1.06
C PHE A 452 14.43 -17.05 -1.60
N PHE A 453 15.30 -17.99 -1.21
CA PHE A 453 15.22 -19.38 -1.66
C PHE A 453 14.14 -20.21 -0.96
N ASP A 454 13.58 -19.71 0.14
CA ASP A 454 12.49 -20.37 0.84
C ASP A 454 11.13 -20.08 0.18
N ILE A 455 11.09 -19.19 -0.82
CA ILE A 455 9.91 -18.93 -1.65
C ILE A 455 9.67 -20.15 -2.56
N PRO A 456 8.51 -20.83 -2.45
CA PRO A 456 8.16 -21.92 -3.36
C PRO A 456 8.19 -21.46 -4.82
N VAL A 457 8.66 -22.32 -5.72
CA VAL A 457 8.84 -21.97 -7.16
C VAL A 457 7.58 -21.35 -7.77
N LYS A 458 6.40 -21.88 -7.46
CA LYS A 458 5.12 -21.33 -7.96
C LYS A 458 4.90 -19.88 -7.48
N ASP A 459 5.10 -19.64 -6.19
CA ASP A 459 4.94 -18.31 -5.60
C ASP A 459 6.01 -17.34 -6.11
N LEU A 460 7.23 -17.83 -6.36
CA LEU A 460 8.30 -17.04 -6.97
C LEU A 460 7.97 -16.64 -8.41
N MET A 461 7.36 -17.53 -9.21
CA MET A 461 6.91 -17.19 -10.56
C MET A 461 5.85 -16.09 -10.53
N GLU A 462 4.88 -16.19 -9.62
CA GLU A 462 3.85 -15.15 -9.43
C GLU A 462 4.47 -13.83 -8.96
N ALA A 463 5.38 -13.86 -7.98
CA ALA A 463 6.09 -12.67 -7.51
C ALA A 463 6.94 -12.02 -8.61
N THR A 464 7.59 -12.84 -9.46
CA THR A 464 8.36 -12.36 -10.62
C THR A 464 7.44 -11.70 -11.65
N TYR A 465 6.27 -12.28 -11.92
CA TYR A 465 5.28 -11.68 -12.80
C TYR A 465 4.82 -10.31 -12.29
N LEU A 466 4.49 -10.20 -11.00
CA LEU A 466 4.14 -8.93 -10.37
C LEU A 466 5.29 -7.92 -10.47
N GLY A 467 6.52 -8.32 -10.14
CA GLY A 467 7.71 -7.49 -10.27
C GLY A 467 7.89 -6.95 -11.69
N ASN A 468 7.82 -7.82 -12.71
CA ASN A 468 7.92 -7.42 -14.11
C ASN A 468 6.85 -6.40 -14.52
N MET A 469 5.60 -6.57 -14.08
CA MET A 469 4.56 -5.57 -14.32
C MET A 469 4.85 -4.24 -13.64
N MET A 470 5.37 -4.23 -12.40
CA MET A 470 5.81 -2.99 -11.74
C MET A 470 6.92 -2.31 -12.53
N GLY A 471 7.88 -3.09 -13.04
CA GLY A 471 8.97 -2.58 -13.89
C GLY A 471 8.48 -1.96 -15.19
N GLN A 472 7.54 -2.61 -15.88
CA GLN A 472 6.92 -2.10 -17.10
C GLN A 472 6.16 -0.80 -16.82
N LYS A 473 5.34 -0.78 -15.76
CA LYS A 473 4.58 0.42 -15.36
C LYS A 473 5.50 1.56 -14.95
N ALA A 474 6.58 1.28 -14.22
CA ALA A 474 7.59 2.28 -13.87
C ALA A 474 8.27 2.85 -15.12
N LEU A 475 8.61 2.01 -16.09
CA LEU A 475 9.18 2.44 -17.35
C LEU A 475 8.21 3.35 -18.13
N GLU A 476 6.94 2.97 -18.23
CA GLU A 476 5.88 3.79 -18.87
C GLU A 476 5.77 5.17 -18.22
N ILE A 477 5.74 5.22 -16.88
CA ILE A 477 5.67 6.47 -16.12
C ILE A 477 6.91 7.33 -16.41
N LEU A 478 8.12 6.77 -16.34
CA LEU A 478 9.35 7.52 -16.59
C LEU A 478 9.45 8.01 -18.03
N ASP A 479 9.02 7.21 -19.01
CA ASP A 479 8.97 7.62 -20.41
C ASP A 479 7.97 8.76 -20.64
N SER A 480 6.81 8.72 -19.98
CA SER A 480 5.81 9.80 -20.06
C SER A 480 6.32 11.11 -19.44
N GLN A 481 7.18 11.04 -18.43
CA GLN A 481 7.81 12.20 -17.80
C GLN A 481 9.03 12.69 -18.60
N GLY A 482 9.76 11.77 -19.23
CA GLY A 482 10.90 12.03 -20.11
C GLY A 482 10.49 12.63 -21.46
N ALA A 483 9.23 12.46 -21.88
CA ALA A 483 8.63 13.14 -23.02
C ALA A 483 8.51 14.64 -22.75
N LYS A 484 9.62 15.38 -22.90
CA LYS A 484 9.58 16.84 -22.95
C LYS A 484 8.64 17.24 -24.10
N LEU A 485 7.53 17.90 -23.77
CA LEU A 485 6.78 18.69 -24.74
C LEU A 485 7.80 19.56 -25.47
N SER A 486 7.83 19.46 -26.80
CA SER A 486 8.65 20.38 -27.58
C SER A 486 8.24 21.82 -27.22
N PRO A 487 9.13 22.82 -27.31
CA PRO A 487 8.77 24.20 -27.07
C PRO A 487 7.54 24.66 -27.88
N GLY A 488 7.29 24.03 -29.05
CA GLY A 488 6.07 24.20 -29.83
C GLY A 488 4.83 23.59 -29.16
N ALA A 489 4.90 22.32 -28.76
CA ALA A 489 3.80 21.63 -28.09
C ALA A 489 3.44 22.27 -26.74
N ALA A 490 4.44 22.74 -25.97
CA ALA A 490 4.22 23.48 -24.73
C ALA A 490 3.47 24.80 -24.97
N LYS A 491 3.85 25.57 -26.01
CA LYS A 491 3.14 26.81 -26.39
C LYS A 491 1.70 26.56 -26.82
N VAL A 492 1.44 25.47 -27.55
CA VAL A 492 0.08 25.09 -27.96
C VAL A 492 -0.76 24.73 -26.74
N LEU A 493 -0.21 23.94 -25.81
CA LEU A 493 -0.92 23.54 -24.59
C LEU A 493 -1.28 24.75 -23.71
N THR A 494 -0.34 25.67 -23.47
CA THR A 494 -0.60 26.91 -22.73
C THR A 494 -1.70 27.75 -23.39
N ARG A 495 -1.76 27.76 -24.74
CA ARG A 495 -2.79 28.50 -25.47
C ARG A 495 -4.16 27.83 -25.38
N ILE A 496 -4.22 26.50 -25.39
CA ILE A 496 -5.44 25.73 -25.14
C ILE A 496 -5.98 26.02 -23.73
N GLU A 497 -5.12 26.01 -22.72
CA GLU A 497 -5.50 26.29 -21.33
C GLU A 497 -5.99 27.73 -21.15
N ALA A 498 -5.34 28.71 -21.79
CA ALA A 498 -5.78 30.10 -21.77
C ALA A 498 -7.17 30.27 -22.41
N LEU A 499 -7.44 29.61 -23.53
CA LEU A 499 -8.75 29.65 -24.20
C LEU A 499 -9.84 28.99 -23.35
N ARG A 500 -9.56 27.85 -22.73
CA ARG A 500 -10.48 27.18 -21.78
C ARG A 500 -10.74 28.03 -20.55
N GLY A 501 -9.71 28.68 -20.01
CA GLY A 501 -9.82 29.60 -18.88
C GLY A 501 -10.68 30.83 -19.22
N ALA A 502 -10.47 31.43 -20.40
CA ALA A 502 -11.26 32.55 -20.89
C ALA A 502 -12.74 32.18 -21.11
N ALA A 503 -13.02 30.98 -21.64
CA ALA A 503 -14.39 30.47 -21.76
C ALA A 503 -15.06 30.27 -20.40
N LYS A 504 -14.33 29.67 -19.44
CA LYS A 504 -14.83 29.44 -18.07
C LYS A 504 -15.07 30.76 -17.31
N ALA A 505 -14.30 31.80 -17.61
CA ALA A 505 -14.47 33.14 -17.04
C ALA A 505 -15.54 33.98 -17.76
N GLY A 506 -16.22 33.44 -18.79
CA GLY A 506 -17.21 34.16 -19.58
C GLY A 506 -16.63 35.27 -20.48
N VAL A 507 -15.31 35.27 -20.67
CA VAL A 507 -14.60 36.24 -21.53
C VAL A 507 -14.71 35.84 -23.00
N LEU A 508 -14.85 34.54 -23.29
CA LEU A 508 -15.18 33.99 -24.60
C LEU A 508 -16.44 33.14 -24.48
N SER A 509 -17.28 33.13 -25.51
CA SER A 509 -18.33 32.11 -25.63
C SER A 509 -17.71 30.74 -25.91
N SER A 510 -18.44 29.67 -25.57
CA SER A 510 -17.99 28.29 -25.84
C SER A 510 -17.77 28.03 -27.33
N GLU A 511 -18.55 28.69 -28.20
CA GLU A 511 -18.42 28.60 -29.66
C GLU A 511 -17.15 29.30 -30.17
N GLU A 512 -16.84 30.48 -29.65
CA GLU A 512 -15.60 31.21 -30.00
C GLU A 512 -14.36 30.47 -29.54
N ALA A 513 -14.38 29.95 -28.31
CA ALA A 513 -13.28 29.13 -27.79
C ALA A 513 -13.10 27.85 -28.61
N GLY A 514 -14.19 27.19 -29.03
CA GLY A 514 -14.16 26.02 -29.91
C GLY A 514 -13.51 26.33 -31.27
N SER A 515 -13.99 27.37 -31.97
CA SER A 515 -13.42 27.78 -33.27
C SER A 515 -11.94 28.16 -33.19
N MET A 516 -11.51 28.77 -32.09
CA MET A 516 -10.10 29.12 -31.86
C MET A 516 -9.23 27.90 -31.54
N LEU A 517 -9.78 26.88 -30.87
CA LEU A 517 -9.09 25.62 -30.62
C LEU A 517 -8.91 24.83 -31.92
N ASP A 518 -9.92 24.76 -32.78
CA ASP A 518 -9.85 24.03 -34.06
C ASP A 518 -8.72 24.58 -34.96
N LYS A 519 -8.54 25.91 -34.99
CA LYS A 519 -7.46 26.57 -35.73
C LYS A 519 -6.04 26.29 -35.19
N LEU A 520 -5.91 25.81 -33.95
CA LEU A 520 -4.60 25.43 -33.40
C LEU A 520 -4.14 24.05 -33.89
N PHE A 521 -5.03 23.24 -34.45
CA PHE A 521 -4.75 21.89 -34.94
C PHE A 521 -4.72 21.78 -36.48
N ASP A 522 -4.98 22.88 -37.19
CA ASP A 522 -5.06 22.98 -38.66
C ASP A 522 -3.71 23.38 -39.33
N VAL A 523 -2.56 23.10 -38.68
CA VAL A 523 -1.21 23.45 -39.18
C VAL A 523 -0.31 22.23 -39.30
#